data_AF-A0A1J6IRB9-F1
#
_entry.id   AF-A0A1J6IRB9-F1
#
_cell.length_a   1.000
_cell.length_b   1.000
_cell.length_c   1.000
_cell.angle_alpha   90.00
_cell.angle_beta   90.00
_cell.angle_gamma   90.00
#
_symmetry.space_group_name_H-M   'P 1'
#
loop_
_entity.id
_entity.type
_entity.pdbx_description
1 polymer ?
#
loop_
_entity_poly.entity_id
_entity_poly.type
_entity_poly.pdbx_seq_one_letter_code
_entity_poly.pdbx_strand_id
1 'polypeptide(L)'
;MNASSSDASCLNHCQENYNKLLNAHNQSQENYKQMMNAFKAYMIMKEGKIPEQFVGFFASPPTMPRDAPSGSLSPMDARRSSDGIIQVTTIEVLYN
;
A
#
# COMPACT_ATOMS: atom_id res chain seq x y z
N MET A 1 21.05 40.24 -20.11
CA MET A 1 20.42 40.12 -18.77
C MET A 1 18.92 39.99 -19.03
N ASN A 2 18.15 38.95 -18.67
CA ASN A 2 18.30 37.88 -17.70
C ASN A 2 17.46 36.68 -18.21
N ALA A 3 18.09 35.66 -18.79
CA ALA A 3 17.40 34.41 -19.16
C ALA A 3 17.41 33.48 -17.94
N SER A 4 16.55 33.75 -16.96
CA SER A 4 16.42 32.92 -15.76
C SER A 4 15.02 32.92 -15.15
N SER A 5 14.05 33.62 -15.75
CA SER A 5 12.71 33.79 -15.17
C SER A 5 11.73 32.67 -15.56
N SER A 6 12.03 31.85 -16.58
CA SER A 6 11.16 30.75 -17.04
C SER A 6 11.43 29.42 -16.32
N ASP A 7 12.69 29.16 -15.99
CA ASP A 7 13.11 27.81 -15.59
C ASP A 7 12.77 27.53 -14.13
N ALA A 8 12.94 28.54 -13.26
CA ALA A 8 12.53 28.45 -11.86
C ALA A 8 11.00 28.36 -11.71
N SER A 9 10.24 29.10 -12.54
CA SER A 9 8.78 29.04 -12.52
C SER A 9 8.25 27.69 -13.03
N CYS A 10 8.88 27.13 -14.06
CA CYS A 10 8.55 25.80 -14.57
C CYS A 10 8.84 24.72 -13.51
N LEU A 11 10.01 24.78 -12.85
CA LEU A 11 10.39 23.82 -11.82
C LEU A 11 9.42 23.84 -10.63
N ASN A 12 9.07 25.05 -10.16
CA ASN A 12 8.11 25.22 -9.06
C ASN A 12 6.74 24.66 -9.42
N HIS A 13 6.25 24.93 -10.63
CA HIS A 13 4.96 24.42 -11.08
C HIS A 13 4.94 22.89 -11.22
N CYS A 14 6.01 22.29 -11.72
CA CYS A 14 6.16 20.84 -11.77
C CYS A 14 6.17 20.21 -10.37
N GLN A 15 6.90 20.82 -9.42
CA GLN A 15 6.97 20.33 -8.04
C GLN A 15 5.62 20.42 -7.33
N GLU A 16 4.89 21.52 -7.49
CA GLU A 16 3.54 21.68 -6.93
C GLU A 16 2.56 20.63 -7.49
N ASN A 17 2.60 20.39 -8.80
CA ASN A 17 1.74 19.39 -9.43
C ASN A 17 2.08 17.97 -8.97
N TYR A 18 3.37 17.66 -8.82
CA TYR A 18 3.81 16.39 -8.24
C TYR A 18 3.28 16.20 -6.82
N ASN A 19 3.41 17.23 -5.96
CA ASN A 19 2.92 17.17 -4.58
C ASN A 19 1.40 16.99 -4.52
N LYS A 20 0.65 17.65 -5.40
CA LYS A 20 -0.81 17.45 -5.52
C LYS A 20 -1.16 16.01 -5.89
N LEU A 21 -0.47 15.44 -6.88
CA LEU A 21 -0.67 14.05 -7.30
C LEU A 21 -0.34 13.08 -6.17
N LEU A 22 0.80 13.27 -5.49
CA LEU A 22 1.23 12.43 -4.39
C LEU A 22 0.22 12.46 -3.24
N ASN A 23 -0.28 13.65 -2.89
CA ASN A 23 -1.29 13.78 -1.84
C ASN A 23 -2.61 13.10 -2.23
N ALA A 24 -3.07 13.28 -3.48
CA ALA A 24 -4.28 12.63 -3.98
C ALA A 24 -4.15 11.09 -3.99
N HIS A 25 -2.98 10.57 -4.35
CA HIS A 25 -2.67 9.14 -4.29
C HIS A 25 -2.72 8.62 -2.85
N ASN A 26 -2.07 9.30 -1.90
CA ASN A 26 -2.09 8.87 -0.50
C ASN A 26 -3.50 8.89 0.08
N GLN A 27 -4.28 9.93 -0.23
CA GLN A 27 -5.67 10.02 0.19
C GLN A 27 -6.53 8.91 -0.41
N SER A 28 -6.37 8.58 -1.69
CA SER A 28 -7.13 7.50 -2.31
C SER A 28 -6.76 6.14 -1.73
N GLN A 29 -5.49 5.93 -1.37
CA GLN A 29 -5.03 4.72 -0.70
C GLN A 29 -5.67 4.54 0.69
N GLU A 30 -5.73 5.60 1.50
CA GLU A 30 -6.38 5.55 2.81
C GLU A 30 -7.90 5.35 2.68
N ASN A 31 -8.55 6.03 1.74
CA ASN A 31 -9.98 5.82 1.47
C ASN A 31 -10.28 4.37 1.05
N TYR A 32 -9.43 3.79 0.19
CA TYR A 32 -9.54 2.40 -0.22
C TYR A 32 -9.44 1.44 0.98
N LYS A 33 -8.46 1.68 1.87
CA LYS A 33 -8.28 0.89 3.09
C LYS A 33 -9.50 0.98 4.01
N GLN A 34 -10.05 2.17 4.21
CA GLN A 34 -11.26 2.35 5.02
C GLN A 34 -12.46 1.62 4.40
N MET A 35 -12.63 1.71 3.08
CA MET A 35 -13.70 1.03 2.36
C MET A 35 -13.59 -0.50 2.46
N MET A 36 -12.38 -1.07 2.33
CA MET A 36 -12.17 -2.50 2.57
C MET A 36 -12.42 -2.91 4.01
N ASN A 37 -12.04 -2.11 4.98
CA ASN A 37 -12.31 -2.41 6.38
C ASN A 37 -13.82 -2.41 6.68
N ALA A 38 -14.56 -1.45 6.13
CA ALA A 38 -16.02 -1.40 6.27
C ALA A 38 -16.68 -2.63 5.60
N PHE A 39 -16.23 -3.00 4.40
CA PHE A 39 -16.73 -4.18 3.71
C PHE A 39 -16.42 -5.48 4.50
N LYS A 40 -15.21 -5.60 5.04
CA LYS A 40 -14.82 -6.70 5.94
C LYS A 40 -15.73 -6.79 7.16
N ALA A 41 -15.98 -5.67 7.83
CA ALA A 41 -16.85 -5.62 9.01
C ALA A 41 -18.28 -6.04 8.66
N TYR A 42 -18.81 -5.57 7.52
CA TYR A 42 -20.13 -5.98 7.03
C TYR A 42 -20.21 -7.51 6.83
N MET A 43 -19.22 -8.11 6.18
CA MET A 43 -19.20 -9.56 5.95
C MET A 43 -19.17 -10.34 7.27
N ILE A 44 -18.36 -9.91 8.24
CA ILE A 44 -18.30 -10.52 9.58
C ILE A 44 -19.65 -10.36 10.31
N MET A 45 -20.28 -9.19 10.24
CA MET A 45 -21.58 -8.94 10.86
C MET A 45 -22.68 -9.85 10.28
N LYS A 46 -22.66 -10.09 8.96
CA LYS A 46 -23.68 -10.89 8.28
C LYS A 46 -23.46 -12.39 8.41
N GLU A 47 -22.22 -12.85 8.30
CA GLU A 47 -21.86 -14.28 8.21
C GLU A 47 -21.14 -14.80 9.47
N GLY A 48 -20.88 -13.95 10.45
CA GLY A 48 -20.07 -14.24 11.64
C GLY A 48 -18.57 -14.33 11.37
N LYS A 49 -18.15 -14.37 10.10
CA LYS A 49 -16.75 -14.46 9.65
C LYS A 49 -16.59 -13.98 8.20
N ILE A 50 -15.36 -13.80 7.76
CA ILE A 50 -15.07 -13.58 6.34
C ILE A 50 -15.21 -14.94 5.61
N PRO A 51 -16.01 -15.04 4.53
CA PRO A 51 -16.06 -16.24 3.71
C PRO A 51 -14.71 -16.53 3.05
N GLU A 52 -14.32 -17.79 2.96
CA GLU A 52 -12.97 -18.22 2.53
C GLU A 52 -12.58 -17.66 1.15
N GLN A 53 -13.53 -17.61 0.23
CA GLN A 53 -13.35 -17.05 -1.11
C GLN A 53 -12.91 -15.58 -1.12
N PHE A 54 -13.09 -14.85 -0.01
CA PHE A 54 -12.74 -13.43 0.09
C PHE A 54 -11.50 -13.14 0.94
N VAL A 55 -10.88 -14.14 1.58
CA VAL A 55 -9.74 -13.94 2.49
C VAL A 55 -8.57 -13.23 1.80
N GLY A 56 -8.32 -13.57 0.53
CA GLY A 56 -7.25 -12.96 -0.27
C GLY A 56 -7.42 -11.46 -0.53
N PHE A 57 -8.65 -10.92 -0.54
CA PHE A 57 -8.88 -9.48 -0.77
C PHE A 57 -8.51 -8.62 0.45
N PHE A 58 -8.58 -9.21 1.65
CA PHE A 58 -8.25 -8.52 2.89
C PHE A 58 -6.84 -8.81 3.39
N ALA A 59 -6.13 -9.74 2.74
CA ALA A 59 -4.70 -9.90 2.94
C ALA A 59 -4.00 -8.63 2.45
N SER A 60 -3.10 -8.08 3.28
CA SER A 60 -2.25 -6.99 2.81
C SER A 60 -1.48 -7.46 1.57
N PRO A 61 -1.30 -6.59 0.55
CA PRO A 61 -0.42 -6.92 -0.55
C PRO A 61 0.93 -7.39 0.02
N PRO A 62 1.54 -8.46 -0.52
CA PRO A 62 2.90 -8.80 -0.13
C PRO A 62 3.74 -7.53 -0.29
N THR A 63 4.46 -7.16 0.76
CA THR A 63 5.44 -6.08 0.67
C THR A 63 6.43 -6.51 -0.41
N MET A 64 6.29 -5.97 -1.62
CA MET A 64 7.34 -6.09 -2.61
C MET A 64 8.62 -5.59 -1.92
N PRO A 65 9.72 -6.37 -1.91
CA PRO A 65 10.99 -5.84 -1.47
C PRO A 65 11.26 -4.61 -2.34
N ARG A 66 11.29 -3.44 -1.72
CA ARG A 66 11.64 -2.18 -2.38
C ARG A 66 13.15 -2.14 -2.56
N ASP A 67 13.69 -3.13 -3.26
CA ASP A 67 15.06 -3.17 -3.72
C ASP A 67 15.07 -3.84 -5.09
N ALA A 68 14.85 -3.03 -6.12
CA ALA A 68 15.39 -3.32 -7.43
C ALA A 68 16.78 -2.65 -7.49
N PRO A 69 17.89 -3.35 -7.17
CA PRO A 69 19.16 -2.94 -7.72
C PRO A 69 19.12 -3.31 -9.20
N SER A 70 19.32 -2.31 -10.05
CA SER A 70 19.59 -2.52 -11.47
C SER A 70 20.71 -3.54 -11.65
N GLY A 71 20.43 -4.65 -12.33
CA GLY A 71 21.46 -5.41 -13.05
C GLY A 71 21.70 -6.86 -12.62
N SER A 72 21.62 -7.73 -13.64
CA SER A 72 22.36 -8.98 -13.85
C SER A 72 21.82 -10.29 -13.25
N LEU A 73 21.69 -11.26 -14.16
CA LEU A 73 21.22 -12.63 -14.03
C LEU A 73 22.21 -13.54 -13.27
N SER A 74 21.70 -14.48 -12.45
CA SER A 74 22.01 -15.91 -12.58
C SER A 74 21.12 -16.80 -11.72
N PRO A 75 20.83 -18.05 -12.15
CA PRO A 75 19.97 -18.99 -11.45
C PRO A 75 20.80 -19.96 -10.60
N MET A 76 20.40 -20.20 -9.34
CA MET A 76 20.47 -21.54 -8.74
C MET A 76 19.76 -21.62 -7.40
N ASP A 77 19.09 -22.75 -7.20
CA ASP A 77 18.44 -23.23 -5.99
C ASP A 77 19.28 -23.06 -4.72
N ALA A 78 18.64 -22.57 -3.66
CA ALA A 78 19.02 -22.91 -2.30
C ALA A 78 17.79 -22.84 -1.38
N ARG A 79 17.38 -24.02 -0.92
CA ARG A 79 16.44 -24.23 0.18
C ARG A 79 16.77 -23.30 1.34
N ARG A 80 15.82 -22.51 1.82
CA ARG A 80 15.85 -22.02 3.20
C ARG A 80 14.45 -21.90 3.77
N SER A 81 14.15 -22.82 4.66
CA SER A 81 13.09 -22.71 5.65
C SER A 81 13.32 -21.45 6.49
N SER A 82 12.26 -20.68 6.72
CA SER A 82 12.19 -19.75 7.85
C SER A 82 10.74 -19.61 8.26
N ASP A 83 10.44 -20.27 9.39
CA ASP A 83 9.26 -20.09 10.23
C ASP A 83 9.03 -18.60 10.50
N GLY A 84 7.95 -18.06 9.93
CA GLY A 84 7.46 -16.72 10.22
C GLY A 84 6.04 -16.83 10.74
N ILE A 85 5.90 -16.90 12.06
CA ILE A 85 4.61 -16.91 12.76
C ILE A 85 3.82 -15.66 12.36
N ILE A 86 2.66 -15.85 11.72
CA ILE A 86 1.64 -14.81 11.55
C ILE A 86 1.11 -14.51 12.95
N GLN A 87 1.49 -13.39 13.55
CA GLN A 87 0.77 -12.87 14.70
C GLN A 87 -0.56 -12.30 14.20
N VAL A 88 -1.64 -13.03 14.44
CA VAL A 88 -2.99 -12.51 14.31
C VAL A 88 -3.21 -11.55 15.48
N THR A 89 -3.02 -10.26 15.24
CA THR A 89 -3.41 -9.25 16.23
C THR A 89 -4.92 -9.09 16.19
N THR A 90 -5.60 -9.63 17.21
CA THR A 90 -7.00 -9.36 17.51
C THR A 90 -7.17 -7.85 17.68
N ILE A 91 -7.96 -7.21 16.82
CA ILE A 91 -8.37 -5.83 17.02
C ILE A 91 -9.56 -5.87 17.98
N GLU A 92 -9.31 -5.55 19.25
CA GLU A 92 -10.39 -5.23 20.18
C GLU A 92 -10.98 -3.87 19.77
N VAL A 93 -12.19 -3.90 19.23
CA VAL A 93 -12.95 -2.68 18.94
C VAL A 93 -13.54 -2.20 20.27
N LEU A 94 -12.84 -1.30 20.95
CA LEU A 94 -13.38 -0.54 22.06
C LEU A 94 -14.33 0.53 21.51
N TYR A 95 -15.63 0.32 21.75
CA TYR A 95 -16.66 1.33 21.56
C TYR A 95 -16.57 2.36 22.69
N ASN A 96 -16.48 3.65 22.33
CA ASN A 96 -16.91 4.78 23.15
C ASN A 96 -17.98 5.55 22.38
#